data_AF-A0A3N5RM82-F1
#
_entry.id   AF-A0A3N5RM82-F1
#
_cell.length_a   1.000
_cell.length_b   1.000
_cell.length_c   1.000
_cell.angle_alpha   90.00
_cell.angle_beta   90.00
_cell.angle_gamma   90.00
#
_symmetry.space_group_name_H-M   'P 1'
#
loop_
_entity.id
_entity.type
_entity.pdbx_description
1 polymer ?
#
loop_
_entity_poly.entity_id
_entity_poly.type
_entity_poly.pdbx_seq_one_letter_code
_entity_poly.pdbx_strand_id
1 'polypeptide(L)'
;MDILPENDLNIKSRIAEIVGLKNNDNWKVFHSKPEAGLYLIHYTENANMYEYGHIRGIIIDINDKKIVCDAYKYTPIVKSNKIEFDATGKLVLHDELGRTHVSYKNRIRIVPGFEVVTVRVFLHKGKVYYSTYKKIEVWESDSHWGDSQSFDQMCIDLNIPSQDVLFPDKTKINSNFAYIFMLVHPGILNVSKIDAKAGFIVYGGAKKIWDLPPNQENLNSEIMNTPVDLNPTSDLDQAIQTTGLYAPPSFTVEQAEAFLNHGYYSNKYKQSDSRLDNGEFVIIYLNNTADPYSNVVRVESSSYRWRSVLKDNKPNLKNQLWRLLDHRKSRLFDETEFIDYKSKFPSFSKFTIESIVKKLEKTYIHFWPSGTLPINKYATIDDIIYDILVTFIMIVPLHRQKDVVEMYYEYNKNKKEVVEYLFDLSNQDAPSLCEDVDPDKRILKLIELSKGRALQNLNRNGVQLIESKDTQAIFKEHVRGNLEFLIGNEMGKSLYKIYKKMNSPIKVSEGTDGIDGTDGTEVNTPIKVTEGTDGTEVTEVPEGTDGTAMIESI
;
A
#
# COMPACT_ATOMS: atom_id res chain seq x y z
N MET A 1 11.69 23.41 -7.16
CA MET A 1 11.38 23.38 -8.60
C MET A 1 12.74 23.46 -9.25
N ASP A 2 13.39 22.31 -9.36
CA ASP A 2 14.78 22.26 -9.82
C ASP A 2 14.78 22.48 -11.33
N ILE A 3 15.53 23.50 -11.75
CA ILE A 3 15.69 23.85 -13.16
C ILE A 3 16.48 22.70 -13.79
N LEU A 4 15.82 21.91 -14.63
CA LEU A 4 16.47 20.82 -15.36
C LEU A 4 17.56 21.41 -16.26
N PRO A 5 18.76 20.80 -16.34
CA PRO A 5 19.83 21.26 -17.21
C PRO A 5 19.36 21.31 -18.68
N GLU A 6 19.87 22.27 -19.44
CA GLU A 6 19.44 22.61 -20.81
C GLU A 6 19.43 21.42 -21.80
N ASN A 7 20.20 20.36 -21.51
CA ASN A 7 20.20 19.10 -22.27
C ASN A 7 18.92 18.26 -22.12
N ASP A 8 18.15 18.42 -21.05
CA ASP A 8 16.96 17.58 -20.77
C ASP A 8 15.72 17.99 -21.58
N LEU A 9 15.58 19.28 -21.91
CA LEU A 9 14.49 19.78 -22.77
C LEU A 9 14.55 19.19 -24.18
N ASN A 10 15.76 18.94 -24.68
CA ASN A 10 15.99 18.27 -25.95
C ASN A 10 15.57 16.79 -25.89
N ILE A 11 15.94 16.08 -24.82
CA ILE A 11 15.59 14.67 -24.61
C ILE A 11 14.07 14.47 -24.56
N LYS A 12 13.35 15.26 -23.75
CA LYS A 12 11.89 15.15 -23.62
C LYS A 12 11.18 15.39 -24.95
N SER A 13 11.65 16.37 -25.74
CA SER A 13 11.09 16.68 -27.06
C SER A 13 11.31 15.53 -28.06
N ARG A 14 12.51 14.94 -28.09
CA ARG A 14 12.81 13.76 -28.93
C ARG A 14 11.97 12.55 -28.54
N ILE A 15 11.79 12.29 -27.24
CA ILE A 15 10.93 11.20 -26.76
C ILE A 15 9.46 11.46 -27.17
N ALA A 16 8.99 12.70 -27.03
CA ALA A 16 7.66 13.10 -27.50
C ALA A 16 7.47 12.79 -28.99
N GLU A 17 8.45 13.11 -29.82
CA GLU A 17 8.41 12.80 -31.26
C GLU A 17 8.32 11.28 -31.52
N ILE A 18 9.15 10.48 -30.85
CA ILE A 18 9.18 9.01 -31.02
C ILE A 18 7.84 8.37 -30.63
N VAL A 19 7.24 8.80 -29.52
CA VAL A 19 6.00 8.20 -28.99
C VAL A 19 4.74 8.84 -29.57
N GLY A 20 4.86 9.99 -30.27
CA GLY A 20 3.72 10.75 -30.78
C GLY A 20 2.96 11.52 -29.69
N LEU A 21 3.68 12.07 -28.71
CA LEU A 21 3.12 12.78 -27.56
C LEU A 21 3.36 14.28 -27.63
N LYS A 22 2.47 15.06 -27.01
CA LYS A 22 2.72 16.48 -26.73
C LYS A 22 3.77 16.61 -25.61
N ASN A 23 4.74 17.50 -25.78
CA ASN A 23 5.68 17.84 -24.72
C ASN A 23 5.00 18.79 -23.70
N ASN A 24 4.52 18.24 -22.58
CA ASN A 24 3.89 18.97 -21.49
C ASN A 24 4.10 18.26 -20.13
N ASP A 25 3.53 18.79 -19.05
CA ASP A 25 3.77 18.30 -17.68
C ASP A 25 2.86 17.13 -17.24
N ASN A 26 2.04 16.59 -18.14
CA ASN A 26 1.23 15.40 -17.86
C ASN A 26 2.06 14.10 -17.87
N TRP A 27 3.31 14.16 -18.29
CA TRP A 27 4.24 13.04 -18.22
C TRP A 27 5.68 13.55 -18.07
N LYS A 28 6.56 12.68 -17.56
CA LYS A 28 7.98 12.99 -17.40
C LYS A 28 8.84 11.75 -17.62
N VAL A 29 10.14 11.98 -17.79
CA VAL A 29 11.16 10.92 -17.68
C VAL A 29 11.33 10.61 -16.20
N PHE A 30 11.07 9.36 -15.79
CA PHE A 30 11.18 8.90 -14.40
C PHE A 30 12.53 8.25 -14.10
N HIS A 31 13.16 7.66 -15.12
CA HIS A 31 14.45 6.99 -15.01
C HIS A 31 15.14 6.98 -16.37
N SER A 32 16.47 6.99 -16.40
CA SER A 32 17.25 6.89 -17.63
C SER A 32 18.49 6.02 -17.41
N LYS A 33 18.96 5.44 -18.51
CA LYS A 33 20.27 4.81 -18.66
C LYS A 33 20.90 5.37 -19.94
N PRO A 34 21.43 6.61 -19.91
CA PRO A 34 21.88 7.34 -21.09
C PRO A 34 22.94 6.56 -21.90
N GLU A 35 23.80 5.81 -21.22
CA GLU A 35 24.83 4.94 -21.81
C GLU A 35 24.23 3.83 -22.69
N ALA A 36 23.01 3.37 -22.38
CA ALA A 36 22.27 2.40 -23.17
C ALA A 36 21.29 3.07 -24.16
N GLY A 37 21.15 4.40 -24.11
CA GLY A 37 20.16 5.16 -24.85
C GLY A 37 18.72 5.01 -24.33
N LEU A 38 18.53 4.47 -23.11
CA LEU A 38 17.22 4.10 -22.60
C LEU A 38 16.62 5.18 -21.69
N TYR A 39 15.35 5.50 -21.93
CA TYR A 39 14.59 6.47 -21.14
C TYR A 39 13.21 5.90 -20.81
N LEU A 40 12.86 5.91 -19.52
CA LEU A 40 11.57 5.46 -19.00
C LEU A 40 10.67 6.67 -18.76
N ILE A 41 9.51 6.70 -19.43
CA ILE A 41 8.49 7.74 -19.25
C ILE A 41 7.26 7.20 -18.53
N HIS A 42 6.62 8.06 -17.75
CA HIS A 42 5.38 7.76 -17.05
C HIS A 42 4.54 9.04 -16.91
N TYR A 43 3.21 8.90 -16.86
CA TYR A 43 2.31 10.00 -16.54
C TYR A 43 2.60 10.60 -15.14
N THR A 44 2.20 11.85 -14.93
CA THR A 44 2.27 12.49 -13.60
C THR A 44 0.99 12.26 -12.81
N GLU A 45 1.01 12.50 -11.50
CA GLU A 45 -0.15 12.26 -10.61
C GLU A 45 -1.38 13.10 -11.00
N ASN A 46 -1.16 14.29 -11.55
CA ASN A 46 -2.22 15.21 -11.99
C ASN A 46 -2.59 15.01 -13.47
N ALA A 47 -1.99 14.04 -14.14
CA ALA A 47 -2.20 13.85 -15.56
C ALA A 47 -3.65 13.43 -15.83
N ASN A 48 -4.19 13.91 -16.95
CA ASN A 48 -5.47 13.44 -17.42
C ASN A 48 -5.35 11.97 -17.85
N MET A 49 -5.83 11.02 -17.03
CA MET A 49 -5.81 9.58 -17.33
C MET A 49 -6.56 9.21 -18.60
N TYR A 50 -7.39 10.11 -19.15
CA TYR A 50 -8.04 9.93 -20.46
C TYR A 50 -7.04 10.01 -21.59
N GLU A 51 -6.20 11.03 -21.54
CA GLU A 51 -5.27 11.35 -22.61
C GLU A 51 -3.92 10.63 -22.38
N TYR A 52 -3.42 10.61 -21.14
CA TYR A 52 -2.07 10.15 -20.80
C TYR A 52 -2.02 8.81 -20.07
N GLY A 53 -3.16 8.17 -19.78
CA GLY A 53 -3.21 6.89 -19.07
C GLY A 53 -2.50 5.74 -19.79
N HIS A 54 -2.27 5.87 -21.10
CA HIS A 54 -1.49 4.91 -21.87
C HIS A 54 0.03 5.04 -21.63
N ILE A 55 0.51 6.14 -21.03
CA ILE A 55 1.93 6.38 -20.75
C ILE A 55 2.28 5.84 -19.38
N ARG A 56 2.40 4.52 -19.26
CA ARG A 56 2.64 3.85 -17.98
C ARG A 56 3.96 3.09 -18.02
N GLY A 57 5.05 3.79 -17.71
CA GLY A 57 6.39 3.23 -17.60
C GLY A 57 6.99 2.77 -18.93
N ILE A 58 6.63 3.38 -20.06
CA ILE A 58 7.15 3.03 -21.39
C ILE A 58 8.66 3.29 -21.42
N ILE A 59 9.45 2.35 -21.96
CA ILE A 59 10.90 2.50 -22.13
C ILE A 59 11.21 2.68 -23.62
N ILE A 60 11.94 3.74 -23.92
CA ILE A 60 12.32 4.16 -25.28
C ILE A 60 13.82 4.04 -25.43
N ASP A 61 14.29 3.44 -26.54
CA ASP A 61 15.64 3.69 -27.04
C ASP A 61 15.59 4.93 -27.94
N ILE A 62 16.22 6.02 -27.48
CA ILE A 62 16.22 7.30 -28.17
C ILE A 62 17.14 7.33 -29.41
N ASN A 63 18.12 6.44 -29.46
CA ASN A 63 19.08 6.33 -30.55
C ASN A 63 18.46 5.56 -31.71
N ASP A 64 17.79 4.45 -31.40
CA ASP A 64 17.08 3.61 -32.36
C ASP A 64 15.66 4.12 -32.68
N LYS A 65 15.21 5.18 -31.99
CA LYS A 65 13.89 5.81 -32.13
C LYS A 65 12.72 4.82 -32.00
N LYS A 66 12.80 3.89 -31.03
CA LYS A 66 11.79 2.83 -30.85
C LYS A 66 11.44 2.60 -29.38
N ILE A 67 10.23 2.12 -29.15
CA ILE A 67 9.81 1.60 -27.86
C ILE A 67 10.43 0.21 -27.70
N VAL A 68 11.09 -0.06 -26.58
CA VAL A 68 11.73 -1.36 -26.29
C VAL A 68 11.00 -2.13 -25.19
N CYS A 69 10.21 -1.46 -24.36
CA CYS A 69 9.40 -2.11 -23.34
C CYS A 69 8.13 -1.29 -23.05
N ASP A 70 7.00 -1.99 -23.03
CA ASP A 70 5.67 -1.48 -22.69
C ASP A 70 4.88 -2.60 -21.99
N ALA A 71 3.79 -2.28 -21.31
CA ALA A 71 2.94 -3.27 -20.63
C ALA A 71 1.47 -2.83 -20.61
N TYR A 72 0.78 -3.07 -19.49
CA TYR A 72 -0.58 -2.60 -19.27
C TYR A 72 -0.64 -1.09 -19.17
N LYS A 73 -1.66 -0.51 -19.78
CA LYS A 73 -2.02 0.90 -19.65
C LYS A 73 -2.66 1.16 -18.28
N TYR A 74 -3.11 2.39 -18.03
CA TYR A 74 -4.00 2.69 -16.92
C TYR A 74 -5.22 1.76 -16.98
N THR A 75 -5.58 1.17 -15.84
CA THR A 75 -6.70 0.23 -15.71
C THR A 75 -7.83 0.94 -14.98
N PRO A 76 -8.91 1.34 -15.68
CA PRO A 76 -10.04 2.01 -15.05
C PRO A 76 -10.71 1.13 -14.00
N ILE A 77 -11.19 1.75 -12.93
CA ILE A 77 -11.86 1.08 -11.82
C ILE A 77 -13.37 1.19 -12.02
N VAL A 78 -14.07 0.06 -11.97
CA VAL A 78 -15.52 -0.06 -11.99
C VAL A 78 -15.95 -0.64 -10.66
N LYS A 79 -16.88 0.00 -9.96
CA LYS A 79 -17.43 -0.52 -8.71
C LYS A 79 -18.67 -1.35 -9.02
N SER A 80 -18.58 -2.67 -8.91
CA SER A 80 -19.73 -3.56 -9.08
C SER A 80 -19.50 -4.91 -8.40
N ASN A 81 -20.59 -5.50 -7.88
CA ASN A 81 -20.61 -6.89 -7.40
C ASN A 81 -21.18 -7.86 -8.45
N LYS A 82 -21.57 -7.34 -9.63
CA LYS A 82 -22.24 -8.08 -10.70
C LYS A 82 -21.69 -7.73 -12.08
N ILE A 83 -21.81 -8.67 -13.02
CA ILE A 83 -21.42 -8.51 -14.42
C ILE A 83 -22.63 -8.88 -15.28
N GLU A 84 -23.46 -7.87 -15.58
CA GLU A 84 -24.72 -8.06 -16.28
C GLU A 84 -24.57 -7.81 -17.79
N PHE A 85 -25.19 -8.67 -18.60
CA PHE A 85 -25.28 -8.52 -20.05
C PHE A 85 -26.73 -8.24 -20.41
N ASP A 86 -26.96 -7.36 -21.39
CA ASP A 86 -28.29 -7.18 -21.94
C ASP A 86 -28.73 -8.38 -22.81
N ALA A 87 -29.96 -8.32 -23.33
CA ALA A 87 -30.52 -9.37 -24.18
C ALA A 87 -29.72 -9.62 -25.47
N THR A 88 -28.86 -8.68 -25.90
CA THR A 88 -27.97 -8.82 -27.06
C THR A 88 -26.60 -9.40 -26.70
N GLY A 89 -26.36 -9.67 -25.42
CA GLY A 89 -25.06 -10.10 -24.90
C GLY A 89 -24.04 -8.97 -24.79
N LYS A 90 -24.49 -7.70 -24.79
CA LYS A 90 -23.64 -6.53 -24.62
C LYS A 90 -23.41 -6.25 -23.14
N LEU A 91 -22.15 -6.01 -22.79
CA LEU A 91 -21.69 -5.57 -21.48
C LEU A 91 -21.45 -4.06 -21.53
N VAL A 92 -21.99 -3.33 -20.56
CA VAL A 92 -21.77 -1.90 -20.38
C VAL A 92 -21.28 -1.66 -18.95
N LEU A 93 -20.08 -1.09 -18.83
CA LEU A 93 -19.46 -0.79 -17.54
C LEU A 93 -19.16 0.70 -17.45
N HIS A 94 -19.45 1.29 -16.30
CA HIS A 94 -19.14 2.69 -16.01
C HIS A 94 -18.01 2.77 -14.98
N ASP A 95 -16.89 3.38 -15.35
CA ASP A 95 -15.78 3.57 -14.42
C ASP A 95 -16.01 4.75 -13.47
N GLU A 96 -15.16 4.90 -12.45
CA GLU A 96 -15.26 5.97 -11.45
C GLU A 96 -15.10 7.39 -12.02
N LEU A 97 -14.57 7.52 -13.24
CA LEU A 97 -14.46 8.80 -13.93
C LEU A 97 -15.70 9.07 -14.83
N GLY A 98 -16.68 8.15 -14.86
CA GLY A 98 -17.90 8.25 -15.65
C GLY A 98 -17.78 7.73 -17.07
N ARG A 99 -16.66 7.09 -17.47
CA ARG A 99 -16.53 6.55 -18.83
C ARG A 99 -17.33 5.28 -19.00
N THR A 100 -17.85 5.12 -20.20
CA THR A 100 -18.53 3.91 -20.61
C THR A 100 -17.56 3.00 -21.36
N HIS A 101 -17.43 1.77 -20.87
CA HIS A 101 -16.68 0.69 -21.50
C HIS A 101 -17.67 -0.35 -22.03
N VAL A 102 -17.53 -0.73 -23.30
CA VAL A 102 -18.47 -1.62 -23.98
C VAL A 102 -17.74 -2.82 -24.58
N SER A 103 -18.27 -4.02 -24.34
CA SER A 103 -17.87 -5.24 -25.04
C SER A 103 -19.04 -6.22 -25.13
N TYR A 104 -18.79 -7.44 -25.58
CA TYR A 104 -19.78 -8.50 -25.77
C TYR A 104 -19.32 -9.78 -25.10
N LYS A 105 -20.26 -10.62 -24.65
CA LYS A 105 -20.00 -11.85 -23.89
C LYS A 105 -18.93 -12.77 -24.51
N ASN A 106 -18.90 -12.89 -25.82
CA ASN A 106 -17.95 -13.73 -26.56
C ASN A 106 -16.59 -13.04 -26.86
N ARG A 107 -16.41 -11.79 -26.43
CA ARG A 107 -15.21 -10.98 -26.65
C ARG A 107 -14.54 -10.55 -25.35
N ILE A 108 -14.94 -11.12 -24.21
CA ILE A 108 -14.29 -10.82 -22.95
C ILE A 108 -13.53 -12.01 -22.40
N ARG A 109 -12.49 -11.73 -21.65
CA ARG A 109 -11.83 -12.68 -20.75
C ARG A 109 -11.88 -12.08 -19.35
N ILE A 110 -12.37 -12.84 -18.38
CA ILE A 110 -12.43 -12.42 -16.98
C ILE A 110 -11.43 -13.25 -16.20
N VAL A 111 -10.59 -12.64 -15.38
CA VAL A 111 -9.64 -13.34 -14.52
C VAL A 111 -9.67 -12.77 -13.10
N PRO A 112 -9.29 -13.53 -12.06
CA PRO A 112 -9.09 -12.98 -10.73
C PRO A 112 -8.04 -11.85 -10.77
N GLY A 113 -8.29 -10.79 -10.02
CA GLY A 113 -7.36 -9.68 -9.85
C GLY A 113 -6.45 -9.87 -8.64
N PHE A 114 -5.20 -9.41 -8.76
CA PHE A 114 -4.19 -9.48 -7.71
C PHE A 114 -3.54 -8.12 -7.46
N GLU A 115 -3.20 -7.84 -6.22
CA GLU A 115 -2.37 -6.69 -5.85
C GLU A 115 -0.92 -7.03 -6.16
N VAL A 116 -0.33 -6.33 -7.14
CA VAL A 116 0.93 -6.75 -7.77
C VAL A 116 1.90 -5.60 -7.97
N VAL A 117 3.18 -5.97 -8.03
CA VAL A 117 4.23 -5.16 -8.66
C VAL A 117 4.58 -5.79 -9.99
N THR A 118 4.48 -5.02 -11.08
CA THR A 118 4.82 -5.51 -12.42
C THR A 118 6.32 -5.37 -12.68
N VAL A 119 6.96 -6.49 -13.02
CA VAL A 119 8.33 -6.58 -13.54
C VAL A 119 8.27 -6.99 -14.99
N ARG A 120 8.99 -6.27 -15.84
CA ARG A 120 8.99 -6.48 -17.30
C ARG A 120 10.40 -6.77 -17.74
N VAL A 121 10.59 -7.87 -18.45
CA VAL A 121 11.92 -8.37 -18.82
C VAL A 121 12.08 -8.31 -20.34
N PHE A 122 13.12 -7.62 -20.79
CA PHE A 122 13.41 -7.43 -22.21
C PHE A 122 14.92 -7.47 -22.46
N LEU A 123 15.31 -7.87 -23.66
CA LEU A 123 16.70 -7.94 -24.11
C LEU A 123 16.99 -6.71 -24.98
N HIS A 124 18.05 -5.97 -24.65
CA HIS A 124 18.46 -4.78 -25.38
C HIS A 124 19.98 -4.65 -25.42
N LYS A 125 20.54 -4.54 -26.64
CA LYS A 125 21.99 -4.46 -26.91
C LYS A 125 22.82 -5.49 -26.12
N GLY A 126 22.33 -6.72 -26.05
CA GLY A 126 22.98 -7.86 -25.40
C GLY A 126 22.82 -7.91 -23.87
N LYS A 127 22.13 -6.94 -23.26
CA LYS A 127 21.82 -6.93 -21.82
C LYS A 127 20.33 -7.19 -21.59
N VAL A 128 20.03 -8.07 -20.63
CA VAL A 128 18.66 -8.31 -20.16
C VAL A 128 18.36 -7.34 -19.03
N TYR A 129 17.25 -6.61 -19.15
CA TYR A 129 16.80 -5.64 -18.17
C TYR A 129 15.54 -6.13 -17.46
N TYR A 130 15.50 -5.99 -16.13
CA TYR A 130 14.31 -6.27 -15.32
C TYR A 130 13.75 -4.91 -14.88
N SER A 131 12.63 -4.50 -15.45
CA SER A 131 12.12 -3.14 -15.25
C SER A 131 10.78 -3.11 -14.51
N THR A 132 10.63 -2.19 -13.55
CA THR A 132 9.31 -1.83 -13.01
C THR A 132 8.72 -0.66 -13.82
N TYR A 133 7.51 -0.24 -13.51
CA TYR A 133 6.91 0.96 -14.12
C TYR A 133 7.63 2.28 -13.81
N LYS A 134 8.63 2.29 -12.91
CA LYS A 134 9.37 3.50 -12.52
C LYS A 134 10.90 3.35 -12.59
N LYS A 135 11.43 2.14 -12.82
CA LYS A 135 12.88 1.86 -12.90
C LYS A 135 13.18 0.93 -14.06
N ILE A 136 14.24 1.24 -14.80
CA ILE A 136 14.69 0.43 -15.96
C ILE A 136 15.37 -0.87 -15.50
N GLU A 137 16.04 -0.83 -14.35
CA GLU A 137 16.72 -1.98 -13.75
C GLU A 137 16.30 -2.10 -12.29
N VAL A 138 15.72 -3.24 -11.91
CA VAL A 138 15.23 -3.51 -10.55
C VAL A 138 16.41 -3.74 -9.61
N TRP A 139 17.41 -4.49 -10.06
CA TRP A 139 18.58 -4.93 -9.27
C TRP A 139 19.47 -3.81 -8.73
N GLU A 140 19.36 -2.60 -9.29
CA GLU A 140 20.19 -1.44 -8.96
C GLU A 140 19.38 -0.31 -8.30
N SER A 141 18.11 -0.55 -7.94
CA SER A 141 17.15 0.53 -7.70
C SER A 141 16.75 0.78 -6.25
N ASP A 142 17.04 -0.16 -5.34
CA ASP A 142 16.54 -0.22 -3.95
C ASP A 142 15.05 0.17 -3.85
N SER A 143 14.26 -0.14 -4.88
CA SER A 143 12.87 0.31 -4.93
C SER A 143 12.00 -0.59 -4.09
N HIS A 144 11.23 -0.01 -3.18
CA HIS A 144 10.38 -0.74 -2.23
C HIS A 144 8.99 -0.10 -2.11
N TRP A 145 8.06 -0.81 -1.49
CA TRP A 145 6.71 -0.32 -1.20
C TRP A 145 6.57 0.05 0.29
N GLY A 146 6.89 1.31 0.62
CA GLY A 146 6.90 1.79 2.00
C GLY A 146 7.88 1.05 2.88
N ASP A 147 7.43 0.35 3.93
CA ASP A 147 8.32 -0.36 4.85
C ASP A 147 8.54 -1.83 4.43
N SER A 148 8.18 -2.21 3.20
CA SER A 148 8.44 -3.55 2.65
C SER A 148 9.90 -3.77 2.29
N GLN A 149 10.29 -5.02 2.07
CA GLN A 149 11.54 -5.33 1.37
C GLN A 149 11.57 -4.71 -0.05
N SER A 150 12.76 -4.66 -0.63
CA SER A 150 12.98 -4.16 -1.99
C SER A 150 12.43 -5.12 -3.05
N PHE A 151 12.13 -4.58 -4.24
CA PHE A 151 11.57 -5.36 -5.34
C PHE A 151 12.57 -6.35 -5.94
N ASP A 152 13.87 -6.06 -5.89
CA ASP A 152 14.94 -7.00 -6.20
C ASP A 152 14.94 -8.19 -5.24
N GLN A 153 14.81 -7.96 -3.93
CA GLN A 153 14.68 -9.05 -2.98
C GLN A 153 13.43 -9.89 -3.24
N MET A 154 12.29 -9.25 -3.55
CA MET A 154 11.07 -10.00 -3.95
C MET A 154 11.27 -10.84 -5.22
N CYS A 155 12.02 -10.34 -6.21
CA CYS A 155 12.35 -11.11 -7.41
C CYS A 155 13.20 -12.34 -7.07
N ILE A 156 14.14 -12.21 -6.13
CA ILE A 156 14.98 -13.33 -5.65
C ILE A 156 14.11 -14.34 -4.90
N ASP A 157 13.33 -13.88 -3.92
CA ASP A 157 12.51 -14.74 -3.05
C ASP A 157 11.48 -15.54 -3.85
N LEU A 158 10.93 -14.95 -4.91
CA LEU A 158 9.95 -15.58 -5.79
C LEU A 158 10.57 -16.31 -6.99
N ASN A 159 11.88 -16.44 -7.04
CA ASN A 159 12.61 -17.14 -8.10
C ASN A 159 12.19 -16.69 -9.51
N ILE A 160 12.18 -15.38 -9.77
CA ILE A 160 11.84 -14.87 -11.11
C ILE A 160 12.74 -15.53 -12.17
N PRO A 161 12.20 -15.95 -13.33
CA PRO A 161 12.99 -16.63 -14.35
C PRO A 161 14.23 -15.83 -14.76
N SER A 162 15.38 -16.50 -14.80
CA SER A 162 16.66 -15.87 -15.08
C SER A 162 16.82 -15.47 -16.55
N GLN A 163 17.84 -14.67 -16.85
CA GLN A 163 18.16 -14.26 -18.22
C GLN A 163 18.50 -15.44 -19.14
N ASP A 164 19.06 -16.53 -18.59
CA ASP A 164 19.44 -17.72 -19.35
C ASP A 164 18.22 -18.57 -19.70
N VAL A 165 17.20 -18.56 -18.84
CA VAL A 165 15.91 -19.19 -19.11
C VAL A 165 15.12 -18.39 -20.15
N LEU A 166 15.06 -17.06 -19.98
CA LEU A 166 14.21 -16.19 -20.81
C LEU A 166 14.79 -15.91 -22.20
N PHE A 167 16.12 -15.83 -22.31
CA PHE A 167 16.87 -15.50 -23.52
C PHE A 167 18.07 -16.46 -23.68
N PRO A 168 17.81 -17.75 -24.01
CA PRO A 168 18.86 -18.76 -24.12
C PRO A 168 19.79 -18.55 -25.33
N ASP A 169 19.28 -17.97 -26.43
CA ASP A 169 20.08 -17.67 -27.62
C ASP A 169 20.90 -16.39 -27.41
N LYS A 170 22.18 -16.56 -27.02
CA LYS A 170 23.11 -15.47 -26.76
C LYS A 170 23.62 -14.76 -28.03
N THR A 171 23.27 -15.26 -29.22
CA THR A 171 23.58 -14.56 -30.48
C THR A 171 22.62 -13.39 -30.73
N LYS A 172 21.45 -13.40 -30.08
CA LYS A 172 20.50 -12.29 -30.14
C LYS A 172 20.92 -11.20 -29.18
N ILE A 173 20.83 -9.96 -29.62
CA ILE A 173 21.16 -8.79 -28.82
C ILE A 173 19.93 -7.95 -28.48
N ASN A 174 18.79 -8.15 -29.17
CA ASN A 174 17.54 -7.45 -28.89
C ASN A 174 16.35 -8.41 -28.88
N SER A 175 15.29 -8.10 -28.11
CA SER A 175 13.98 -8.75 -28.24
C SER A 175 12.94 -7.79 -28.81
N ASN A 176 12.05 -8.28 -29.67
CA ASN A 176 10.89 -7.51 -30.16
C ASN A 176 9.64 -7.66 -29.26
N PHE A 177 9.83 -8.30 -28.11
CA PHE A 177 8.81 -8.52 -27.09
C PHE A 177 9.40 -8.24 -25.70
N ALA A 178 8.51 -8.08 -24.72
CA ALA A 178 8.84 -8.03 -23.30
C ALA A 178 8.01 -9.06 -22.53
N TYR A 179 8.64 -9.83 -21.64
CA TYR A 179 7.91 -10.66 -20.68
C TYR A 179 7.29 -9.80 -19.60
N ILE A 180 6.11 -10.16 -19.13
CA ILE A 180 5.40 -9.47 -18.05
C ILE A 180 5.22 -10.45 -16.89
N PHE A 181 5.87 -10.15 -15.77
CA PHE A 181 5.70 -10.83 -14.49
C PHE A 181 5.03 -9.88 -13.51
N MET A 182 4.09 -10.39 -12.72
CA MET A 182 3.39 -9.62 -11.71
C MET A 182 3.59 -10.32 -10.38
N LEU A 183 4.48 -9.75 -9.56
CA LEU A 183 4.83 -10.30 -8.26
C LEU A 183 3.65 -10.11 -7.32
N VAL A 184 3.20 -11.18 -6.67
CA VAL A 184 2.24 -11.15 -5.55
C VAL A 184 3.02 -11.53 -4.30
N HIS A 185 3.20 -10.58 -3.39
CA HIS A 185 4.04 -10.77 -2.20
C HIS A 185 3.36 -10.16 -0.96
N PRO A 186 3.45 -10.76 0.24
CA PRO A 186 2.86 -10.20 1.46
C PRO A 186 3.21 -8.73 1.67
N GLY A 187 4.47 -8.36 1.44
CA GLY A 187 4.98 -6.99 1.59
C GLY A 187 4.34 -5.94 0.68
N ILE A 188 3.64 -6.33 -0.40
CA ILE A 188 2.97 -5.40 -1.32
C ILE A 188 1.44 -5.47 -1.26
N LEU A 189 0.87 -6.46 -0.57
CA LEU A 189 -0.58 -6.55 -0.43
C LEU A 189 -1.07 -5.31 0.34
N ASN A 190 -2.08 -4.65 -0.21
CA ASN A 190 -2.65 -3.45 0.36
C ASN A 190 -3.91 -3.79 1.17
N VAL A 191 -4.88 -4.49 0.57
CA VAL A 191 -6.17 -4.83 1.21
C VAL A 191 -6.75 -6.18 0.81
N SER A 192 -6.13 -6.91 -0.12
CA SER A 192 -6.62 -8.22 -0.53
C SER A 192 -6.55 -9.22 0.64
N LYS A 193 -7.51 -10.16 0.66
CA LYS A 193 -7.58 -11.20 1.69
C LYS A 193 -6.84 -12.47 1.33
N ILE A 194 -6.18 -12.55 0.17
CA ILE A 194 -5.37 -13.71 -0.19
C ILE A 194 -4.34 -14.04 0.91
N ASP A 195 -4.25 -15.32 1.28
CA ASP A 195 -3.12 -15.83 2.08
C ASP A 195 -1.99 -16.21 1.12
N ALA A 196 -1.19 -15.22 0.76
CA ALA A 196 -0.10 -15.40 -0.20
C ALA A 196 1.09 -16.19 0.37
N LYS A 197 1.14 -16.49 1.68
CA LYS A 197 2.30 -17.10 2.35
C LYS A 197 3.61 -16.38 2.04
N ALA A 198 4.49 -16.97 1.22
CA ALA A 198 5.74 -16.37 0.75
C ALA A 198 5.56 -15.51 -0.52
N GLY A 199 4.44 -15.66 -1.21
CA GLY A 199 4.13 -15.02 -2.49
C GLY A 199 4.22 -15.99 -3.67
N PHE A 200 3.92 -15.47 -4.85
CA PHE A 200 3.97 -16.18 -6.13
C PHE A 200 4.02 -15.17 -7.27
N ILE A 201 4.20 -15.63 -8.51
CA ILE A 201 4.30 -14.75 -9.68
C ILE A 201 3.13 -15.01 -10.61
N VAL A 202 2.32 -14.00 -10.89
CA VAL A 202 1.34 -14.08 -11.98
C VAL A 202 2.06 -13.81 -13.30
N TYR A 203 2.06 -14.79 -14.20
CA TYR A 203 2.64 -14.65 -15.53
C TYR A 203 1.64 -13.96 -16.48
N GLY A 204 1.97 -12.74 -16.89
CA GLY A 204 1.17 -11.94 -17.81
C GLY A 204 1.36 -12.29 -19.28
N GLY A 205 2.30 -13.20 -19.61
CA GLY A 205 2.67 -13.53 -20.98
C GLY A 205 3.84 -12.68 -21.50
N ALA A 206 4.10 -12.81 -22.80
CA ALA A 206 5.01 -11.94 -23.53
C ALA A 206 4.19 -10.96 -24.40
N LYS A 207 4.48 -9.67 -24.28
CA LYS A 207 3.89 -8.61 -25.10
C LYS A 207 4.81 -8.30 -26.27
N LYS A 208 4.34 -8.48 -27.50
CA LYS A 208 5.04 -7.98 -28.69
C LYS A 208 5.03 -6.45 -28.66
N ILE A 209 6.21 -5.84 -28.83
CA ILE A 209 6.40 -4.39 -28.73
C ILE A 209 6.47 -3.75 -30.12
N TRP A 210 7.11 -4.42 -31.08
CA TRP A 210 7.23 -3.93 -32.45
C TRP A 210 7.30 -5.08 -33.45
N ASP A 211 6.94 -4.78 -34.69
CA ASP A 211 7.03 -5.70 -35.82
C ASP A 211 8.38 -5.57 -36.51
N LEU A 212 8.86 -6.69 -37.07
CA LEU A 212 10.01 -6.66 -37.96
C LEU A 212 9.61 -6.05 -39.31
N PRO A 213 10.48 -5.22 -39.92
CA PRO A 213 10.26 -4.77 -41.28
C PRO A 213 10.18 -5.96 -42.25
N PRO A 214 9.21 -6.00 -43.19
CA PRO A 214 8.98 -7.14 -44.09
C PRO A 214 10.20 -7.57 -44.92
N ASN A 215 11.18 -6.68 -45.12
CA ASN A 215 12.30 -6.87 -46.06
C ASN A 215 13.67 -6.98 -45.37
N GLN A 216 13.73 -7.30 -44.07
CA GLN A 216 14.99 -7.38 -43.33
C GLN A 216 15.30 -8.81 -42.84
N GLU A 217 15.46 -9.75 -43.78
CA GLU A 217 15.93 -11.11 -43.46
C GLU A 217 17.27 -11.11 -42.71
N ASN A 218 18.14 -10.12 -42.97
CA ASN A 218 19.43 -9.98 -42.28
C ASN A 218 19.32 -9.41 -40.85
N LEU A 219 18.27 -8.64 -40.48
CA LEU A 219 18.08 -8.24 -39.08
C LEU A 219 17.56 -9.38 -38.20
N ASN A 220 17.03 -10.45 -38.79
CA ASN A 220 16.57 -11.61 -38.03
C ASN A 220 17.71 -12.31 -37.26
N SER A 221 18.99 -12.13 -37.66
CA SER A 221 20.11 -12.77 -36.97
C SER A 221 20.35 -12.19 -35.57
N GLU A 222 20.04 -10.91 -35.34
CA GLU A 222 20.33 -10.21 -34.07
C GLU A 222 19.11 -10.05 -33.14
N ILE A 223 17.91 -10.38 -33.62
CA ILE A 223 16.65 -10.16 -32.91
C ILE A 223 16.01 -11.48 -32.49
N MET A 224 15.59 -11.56 -31.24
CA MET A 224 14.75 -12.64 -30.72
C MET A 224 13.28 -12.32 -30.98
N ASN A 225 12.61 -13.18 -31.75
CA ASN A 225 11.23 -12.98 -32.20
C ASN A 225 10.20 -13.92 -31.56
N THR A 226 10.67 -14.96 -30.88
CA THR A 226 9.81 -15.98 -30.27
C THR A 226 10.13 -16.08 -28.78
N PRO A 227 9.16 -15.81 -27.89
CA PRO A 227 9.32 -16.04 -26.46
C PRO A 227 9.47 -17.53 -26.13
N VAL A 228 10.19 -17.83 -25.05
CA VAL A 228 10.27 -19.16 -24.45
C VAL A 228 8.96 -19.46 -23.73
N ASP A 229 8.48 -20.70 -23.83
CA ASP A 229 7.33 -21.18 -23.06
C ASP A 229 7.75 -21.52 -21.63
N LEU A 230 7.11 -20.89 -20.66
CA LEU A 230 7.44 -20.99 -19.23
C LEU A 230 6.55 -21.97 -18.46
N ASN A 231 5.56 -22.59 -19.11
CA ASN A 231 4.65 -23.59 -18.50
C ASN A 231 4.10 -23.20 -17.10
N PRO A 232 3.45 -22.03 -16.95
CA PRO A 232 2.85 -21.64 -15.67
C PRO A 232 1.72 -22.60 -15.26
N THR A 233 1.54 -22.83 -13.96
CA THR A 233 0.39 -23.59 -13.45
C THR A 233 -0.88 -22.74 -13.44
N SER A 234 -2.03 -23.36 -13.64
CA SER A 234 -3.35 -22.74 -13.42
C SER A 234 -3.92 -23.02 -12.03
N ASP A 235 -3.19 -23.76 -11.20
CA ASP A 235 -3.53 -24.03 -9.80
C ASP A 235 -2.88 -22.97 -8.89
N LEU A 236 -3.72 -22.14 -8.28
CA LEU A 236 -3.26 -21.06 -7.41
C LEU A 236 -2.58 -21.59 -6.14
N ASP A 237 -3.08 -22.67 -5.55
CA ASP A 237 -2.52 -23.23 -4.33
C ASP A 237 -1.14 -23.83 -4.60
N GLN A 238 -0.98 -24.50 -5.75
CA GLN A 238 0.32 -24.99 -6.20
C GLN A 238 1.30 -23.83 -6.41
N ALA A 239 0.88 -22.72 -7.03
CA ALA A 239 1.74 -21.57 -7.24
C ALA A 239 2.18 -20.93 -5.92
N ILE A 240 1.26 -20.77 -4.96
CA ILE A 240 1.57 -20.25 -3.61
C ILE A 240 2.55 -21.19 -2.88
N GLN A 241 2.35 -22.51 -2.95
CA GLN A 241 3.20 -23.48 -2.27
C GLN A 241 4.62 -23.54 -2.85
N THR A 242 4.74 -23.39 -4.16
CA THR A 242 6.03 -23.51 -4.87
C THR A 242 6.68 -22.15 -5.16
N THR A 243 6.06 -21.03 -4.75
CA THR A 243 6.42 -19.67 -5.19
C THR A 243 6.50 -19.54 -6.71
N GLY A 244 5.75 -20.37 -7.43
CA GLY A 244 5.89 -20.58 -8.88
C GLY A 244 5.13 -19.59 -9.74
N LEU A 245 5.23 -19.80 -11.06
CA LEU A 245 4.49 -19.05 -12.06
C LEU A 245 3.02 -19.52 -12.11
N TYR A 246 2.10 -18.58 -11.98
CA TYR A 246 0.66 -18.77 -12.07
C TYR A 246 0.09 -18.08 -13.30
N ALA A 247 -0.69 -18.79 -14.10
CA ALA A 247 -1.47 -18.23 -15.20
C ALA A 247 -2.97 -18.41 -14.89
N PRO A 248 -3.69 -17.35 -14.49
CA PRO A 248 -5.07 -17.51 -14.07
C PRO A 248 -5.96 -18.00 -15.21
N PRO A 249 -6.77 -19.06 -14.97
CA PRO A 249 -7.78 -19.46 -15.92
C PRO A 249 -8.83 -18.35 -16.07
N SER A 250 -9.52 -18.33 -17.21
CA SER A 250 -10.65 -17.42 -17.38
C SER A 250 -11.82 -17.88 -16.50
N PHE A 251 -12.39 -16.96 -15.74
CA PHE A 251 -13.66 -17.16 -15.07
C PHE A 251 -14.83 -17.12 -16.06
N THR A 252 -15.84 -17.92 -15.75
CA THR A 252 -17.22 -17.68 -16.18
C THR A 252 -17.78 -16.43 -15.47
N VAL A 253 -18.93 -15.93 -15.94
CA VAL A 253 -19.58 -14.78 -15.30
C VAL A 253 -19.97 -15.12 -13.87
N GLU A 254 -20.51 -16.31 -13.66
CA GLU A 254 -20.97 -16.82 -12.37
C GLU A 254 -19.79 -16.96 -11.39
N GLN A 255 -18.64 -17.47 -11.85
CA GLN A 255 -17.42 -17.54 -11.03
C GLN A 255 -16.88 -16.14 -10.68
N ALA A 256 -16.92 -15.21 -11.63
CA ALA A 256 -16.48 -13.84 -11.39
C ALA A 256 -17.38 -13.12 -10.38
N GLU A 257 -18.69 -13.27 -10.48
CA GLU A 257 -19.63 -12.73 -9.50
C GLU A 257 -19.45 -13.40 -8.13
N ALA A 258 -19.25 -14.70 -8.08
CA ALA A 258 -18.93 -15.39 -6.82
C ALA A 258 -17.65 -14.83 -6.18
N PHE A 259 -16.59 -14.59 -6.97
CA PHE A 259 -15.34 -14.00 -6.50
C PHE A 259 -15.50 -12.53 -6.08
N LEU A 260 -16.32 -11.76 -6.78
CA LEU A 260 -16.67 -10.38 -6.39
C LEU A 260 -17.47 -10.35 -5.08
N ASN A 261 -18.26 -11.37 -4.75
CA ASN A 261 -19.04 -11.37 -3.51
C ASN A 261 -18.33 -12.06 -2.33
N HIS A 262 -17.51 -13.07 -2.61
CA HIS A 262 -16.94 -13.96 -1.59
C HIS A 262 -15.41 -14.04 -1.60
N GLY A 263 -14.74 -13.56 -2.65
CA GLY A 263 -13.29 -13.60 -2.76
C GLY A 263 -12.73 -14.99 -2.55
N TYR A 264 -11.69 -15.09 -1.71
CA TYR A 264 -11.01 -16.35 -1.37
C TYR A 264 -11.70 -17.15 -0.25
N TYR A 265 -12.67 -16.56 0.45
CA TYR A 265 -13.30 -17.19 1.62
C TYR A 265 -14.83 -17.10 1.53
N SER A 266 -15.47 -18.25 1.33
CA SER A 266 -16.93 -18.34 1.38
C SER A 266 -17.44 -17.94 2.76
N ASN A 267 -18.33 -16.93 2.81
CA ASN A 267 -19.03 -16.59 4.04
C ASN A 267 -20.19 -17.56 4.24
N LYS A 268 -20.15 -18.33 5.35
CA LYS A 268 -21.32 -19.14 5.78
C LYS A 268 -22.50 -18.28 6.22
N TYR A 269 -22.22 -17.04 6.61
CA TYR A 269 -23.21 -16.10 7.15
C TYR A 269 -23.41 -14.92 6.21
N LYS A 270 -24.67 -14.59 5.95
CA LYS A 270 -25.02 -13.40 5.17
C LYS A 270 -24.75 -12.15 5.99
N GLN A 271 -23.93 -11.24 5.48
CA GLN A 271 -23.73 -9.93 6.08
C GLN A 271 -24.90 -9.01 5.73
N SER A 272 -25.31 -8.18 6.68
CA SER A 272 -26.24 -7.08 6.39
C SER A 272 -25.56 -5.91 5.69
N ASP A 273 -24.24 -5.76 5.89
CA ASP A 273 -23.44 -4.71 5.30
C ASP A 273 -22.46 -5.29 4.28
N SER A 274 -22.63 -4.94 3.00
CA SER A 274 -21.80 -5.45 1.91
C SER A 274 -20.33 -5.04 2.01
N ARG A 275 -19.98 -4.08 2.87
CA ARG A 275 -18.58 -3.71 3.13
C ARG A 275 -17.84 -4.80 3.91
N LEU A 276 -18.58 -5.59 4.69
CA LEU A 276 -18.05 -6.67 5.53
C LEU A 276 -17.95 -8.02 4.81
N ASP A 277 -18.28 -8.06 3.52
CA ASP A 277 -18.10 -9.26 2.70
C ASP A 277 -16.62 -9.48 2.31
N ASN A 278 -16.31 -10.71 1.88
CA ASN A 278 -14.95 -11.09 1.47
C ASN A 278 -14.65 -10.85 -0.01
N GLY A 279 -15.57 -10.20 -0.72
CA GLY A 279 -15.41 -9.83 -2.12
C GLY A 279 -14.03 -9.26 -2.46
N GLU A 280 -13.50 -9.67 -3.61
CA GLU A 280 -12.23 -9.20 -4.14
C GLU A 280 -12.49 -8.39 -5.43
N PHE A 281 -11.57 -8.39 -6.38
CA PHE A 281 -11.75 -7.72 -7.66
C PHE A 281 -11.36 -8.65 -8.81
N VAL A 282 -11.94 -8.43 -9.98
CA VAL A 282 -11.60 -9.15 -11.21
C VAL A 282 -11.02 -8.19 -12.24
N ILE A 283 -10.25 -8.73 -13.17
CA ILE A 283 -9.77 -8.02 -14.35
C ILE A 283 -10.58 -8.53 -15.55
N ILE A 284 -11.21 -7.61 -16.29
CA ILE A 284 -11.93 -7.92 -17.52
C ILE A 284 -11.16 -7.34 -18.69
N TYR A 285 -10.66 -8.22 -19.55
CA TYR A 285 -10.09 -7.88 -20.85
C TYR A 285 -11.23 -7.78 -21.86
N LEU A 286 -11.40 -6.62 -22.47
CA LEU A 286 -12.56 -6.35 -23.33
C LEU A 286 -12.36 -6.77 -24.81
N ASN A 287 -11.16 -7.28 -25.16
CA ASN A 287 -10.69 -7.80 -26.47
C ASN A 287 -11.34 -7.19 -27.73
N ASN A 288 -11.63 -5.90 -27.69
CA ASN A 288 -12.15 -5.13 -28.81
C ASN A 288 -11.05 -4.36 -29.55
N THR A 289 -9.78 -4.58 -29.16
CA THR A 289 -8.57 -4.01 -29.72
C THR A 289 -7.61 -5.10 -30.13
N ALA A 290 -6.71 -4.80 -31.08
CA ALA A 290 -5.65 -5.73 -31.49
C ALA A 290 -4.62 -5.98 -30.36
N ASP A 291 -4.38 -4.99 -29.49
CA ASP A 291 -3.52 -5.14 -28.31
C ASP A 291 -4.36 -5.64 -27.11
N PRO A 292 -4.19 -6.90 -26.65
CA PRO A 292 -4.93 -7.45 -25.52
C PRO A 292 -4.60 -6.76 -24.20
N TYR A 293 -3.51 -5.99 -24.11
CA TYR A 293 -3.11 -5.27 -22.90
C TYR A 293 -3.68 -3.84 -22.82
N SER A 294 -4.38 -3.38 -23.87
CA SER A 294 -4.75 -1.98 -24.02
C SER A 294 -6.17 -1.62 -23.57
N ASN A 295 -7.11 -2.57 -23.56
CA ASN A 295 -8.47 -2.33 -23.10
C ASN A 295 -8.88 -3.32 -22.00
N VAL A 296 -8.54 -2.93 -20.78
CA VAL A 296 -8.69 -3.72 -19.57
C VAL A 296 -9.38 -2.87 -18.52
N VAL A 297 -10.39 -3.41 -17.85
CA VAL A 297 -11.06 -2.77 -16.72
C VAL A 297 -10.92 -3.61 -15.45
N ARG A 298 -10.79 -2.94 -14.32
CA ARG A 298 -10.73 -3.54 -13.00
C ARG A 298 -12.10 -3.39 -12.35
N VAL A 299 -12.81 -4.50 -12.16
CA VAL A 299 -14.10 -4.49 -11.46
C VAL A 299 -13.86 -4.83 -10.00
N GLU A 300 -14.02 -3.84 -9.13
CA GLU A 300 -13.86 -3.98 -7.68
C GLU A 300 -15.22 -4.22 -7.02
N SER A 301 -15.28 -5.24 -6.15
CA SER A 301 -16.42 -5.43 -5.27
C SER A 301 -16.59 -4.27 -4.29
N SER A 302 -17.78 -4.15 -3.72
CA SER A 302 -18.08 -3.12 -2.72
C SER A 302 -17.20 -3.24 -1.47
N SER A 303 -16.90 -4.46 -1.02
CA SER A 303 -16.04 -4.67 0.14
C SER A 303 -14.58 -4.39 -0.19
N TYR A 304 -14.04 -4.90 -1.30
CA TYR A 304 -12.68 -4.59 -1.73
C TYR A 304 -12.46 -3.09 -1.89
N ARG A 305 -13.39 -2.40 -2.57
CA ARG A 305 -13.32 -0.95 -2.77
C ARG A 305 -13.33 -0.20 -1.44
N TRP A 306 -14.22 -0.57 -0.52
CA TRP A 306 -14.28 0.03 0.81
C TRP A 306 -12.94 -0.12 1.55
N ARG A 307 -12.37 -1.33 1.57
CA ARG A 307 -11.05 -1.56 2.19
C ARG A 307 -10.00 -0.67 1.54
N SER A 308 -9.92 -0.68 0.21
CA SER A 308 -8.92 0.04 -0.59
C SER A 308 -8.96 1.56 -0.35
N VAL A 309 -10.16 2.15 -0.39
CA VAL A 309 -10.37 3.58 -0.14
C VAL A 309 -9.98 3.96 1.28
N LEU A 310 -10.44 3.19 2.27
CA LEU A 310 -10.16 3.52 3.67
C LEU A 310 -8.69 3.31 4.04
N LYS A 311 -8.02 2.37 3.39
CA LYS A 311 -6.58 2.13 3.53
C LYS A 311 -5.72 3.19 2.82
N ASP A 312 -6.26 3.85 1.80
CA ASP A 312 -5.66 5.00 1.09
C ASP A 312 -4.25 4.70 0.55
N ASN A 313 -4.01 3.44 0.17
CA ASN A 313 -2.72 2.94 -0.33
C ASN A 313 -1.52 3.32 0.56
N LYS A 314 -1.73 3.48 1.88
CA LYS A 314 -0.67 3.88 2.82
C LYS A 314 0.10 2.65 3.31
N PRO A 315 1.39 2.48 2.97
CA PRO A 315 2.12 1.30 3.40
C PRO A 315 2.43 1.30 4.90
N ASN A 316 2.66 2.48 5.51
CA ASN A 316 2.91 2.59 6.93
C ASN A 316 1.60 2.47 7.73
N LEU A 317 1.32 1.27 8.24
CA LEU A 317 0.09 0.96 8.97
C LEU A 317 -0.07 1.78 10.24
N LYS A 318 1.02 2.05 10.97
CA LYS A 318 1.01 2.87 12.18
C LYS A 318 0.51 4.28 11.86
N ASN A 319 1.10 4.96 10.88
CA ASN A 319 0.60 6.27 10.44
C ASN A 319 -0.87 6.21 10.03
N GLN A 320 -1.29 5.16 9.32
CA GLN A 320 -2.67 5.03 8.88
C GLN A 320 -3.66 4.84 10.04
N LEU A 321 -3.36 4.02 11.05
CA LEU A 321 -4.19 3.91 12.25
C LEU A 321 -4.42 5.28 12.89
N TRP A 322 -3.34 6.04 13.06
CA TRP A 322 -3.41 7.37 13.65
C TRP A 322 -4.21 8.35 12.78
N ARG A 323 -4.18 8.23 11.45
CA ARG A 323 -5.05 9.01 10.57
C ARG A 323 -6.52 8.60 10.72
N LEU A 324 -6.83 7.32 10.83
CA LEU A 324 -8.20 6.85 11.03
C LEU A 324 -8.76 7.32 12.38
N LEU A 325 -7.92 7.39 13.41
CA LEU A 325 -8.27 7.93 14.72
C LEU A 325 -8.62 9.43 14.73
N ASP A 326 -8.43 10.17 13.63
CA ASP A 326 -8.97 11.52 13.46
C ASP A 326 -10.51 11.52 13.46
N HIS A 327 -11.13 10.43 12.97
CA HIS A 327 -12.59 10.31 12.89
C HIS A 327 -13.26 10.13 14.25
N ARG A 328 -12.49 9.94 15.33
CA ARG A 328 -13.07 9.84 16.69
C ARG A 328 -13.68 11.15 17.20
N LYS A 329 -13.36 12.27 16.53
CA LYS A 329 -13.93 13.58 16.85
C LYS A 329 -15.18 13.92 16.07
N SER A 330 -15.63 13.06 15.15
CA SER A 330 -16.94 13.21 14.53
C SER A 330 -17.95 13.42 15.64
N ARG A 331 -18.53 14.61 15.70
CA ARG A 331 -19.51 15.00 16.70
C ARG A 331 -20.72 14.13 16.44
N LEU A 332 -20.89 13.11 17.26
CA LEU A 332 -22.01 12.18 17.16
C LEU A 332 -23.37 12.88 17.34
N PHE A 333 -23.36 14.13 17.83
CA PHE A 333 -24.52 15.02 17.94
C PHE A 333 -24.81 15.81 16.66
N ASP A 334 -23.88 15.84 15.70
CA ASP A 334 -24.11 16.36 14.35
C ASP A 334 -24.48 15.19 13.43
N GLU A 335 -25.69 15.22 12.90
CA GLU A 335 -26.23 14.14 12.07
C GLU A 335 -25.40 13.91 10.80
N THR A 336 -24.85 14.98 10.21
CA THR A 336 -24.06 14.89 8.98
C THR A 336 -22.70 14.24 9.25
N GLU A 337 -22.01 14.65 10.31
CA GLU A 337 -20.74 14.03 10.72
C GLU A 337 -20.94 12.56 11.14
N PHE A 338 -22.09 12.24 11.74
CA PHE A 338 -22.43 10.87 12.10
C PHE A 338 -22.73 9.98 10.89
N ILE A 339 -23.45 10.49 9.89
CA ILE A 339 -23.70 9.79 8.62
C ILE A 339 -22.37 9.54 7.89
N ASP A 340 -21.49 10.56 7.83
CA ASP A 340 -20.14 10.41 7.25
C ASP A 340 -19.33 9.34 7.99
N TYR A 341 -19.35 9.34 9.32
CA TYR A 341 -18.70 8.31 10.12
C TYR A 341 -19.23 6.91 9.79
N LYS A 342 -20.56 6.71 9.81
CA LYS A 342 -21.18 5.41 9.50
C LYS A 342 -20.93 4.94 8.08
N SER A 343 -20.74 5.87 7.13
CA SER A 343 -20.37 5.53 5.75
C SER A 343 -18.96 4.92 5.64
N LYS A 344 -18.10 5.17 6.63
CA LYS A 344 -16.72 4.66 6.70
C LYS A 344 -16.56 3.47 7.64
N PHE A 345 -17.20 3.51 8.79
CA PHE A 345 -17.05 2.55 9.88
C PHE A 345 -18.37 1.78 10.09
N PRO A 346 -18.46 0.51 9.64
CA PRO A 346 -19.60 -0.35 9.94
C PRO A 346 -19.80 -0.54 11.45
N SER A 347 -21.01 -0.90 11.86
CA SER A 347 -21.27 -1.27 13.26
C SER A 347 -20.87 -2.73 13.50
N PHE A 348 -19.94 -2.94 14.43
CA PHE A 348 -19.41 -4.26 14.75
C PHE A 348 -20.01 -4.81 16.04
N SER A 349 -20.17 -6.13 16.12
CA SER A 349 -20.34 -6.79 17.42
C SER A 349 -19.06 -6.62 18.24
N LYS A 350 -19.20 -6.35 19.54
CA LYS A 350 -18.04 -6.12 20.42
C LYS A 350 -17.50 -7.42 20.99
N PHE A 351 -16.18 -7.54 20.91
CA PHE A 351 -15.33 -8.58 21.49
C PHE A 351 -14.22 -7.90 22.29
N THR A 352 -13.74 -8.56 23.34
CA THR A 352 -12.58 -8.03 24.09
C THR A 352 -11.32 -8.11 23.25
N ILE A 353 -10.36 -7.22 23.47
CA ILE A 353 -9.11 -7.22 22.70
C ILE A 353 -8.35 -8.54 22.92
N GLU A 354 -8.37 -9.09 24.13
CA GLU A 354 -7.75 -10.37 24.47
C GLU A 354 -8.35 -11.53 23.66
N SER A 355 -9.66 -11.52 23.43
CA SER A 355 -10.31 -12.54 22.61
C SER A 355 -9.93 -12.44 21.12
N ILE A 356 -9.73 -11.21 20.63
CA ILE A 356 -9.26 -10.94 19.27
C ILE A 356 -7.82 -11.43 19.10
N VAL A 357 -6.94 -11.12 20.06
CA VAL A 357 -5.54 -11.61 20.09
C VAL A 357 -5.53 -13.15 20.06
N LYS A 358 -6.24 -13.80 20.98
CA LYS A 358 -6.32 -15.27 21.06
C LYS A 358 -6.89 -15.90 19.79
N LYS A 359 -7.79 -15.20 19.09
CA LYS A 359 -8.30 -15.65 17.79
C LYS A 359 -7.22 -15.56 16.72
N LEU A 360 -6.51 -14.44 16.62
CA LEU A 360 -5.43 -14.20 15.66
C LEU A 360 -4.21 -15.10 15.88
N GLU A 361 -3.97 -15.55 17.10
CA GLU A 361 -2.97 -16.59 17.39
C GLU A 361 -3.27 -17.90 16.67
N LYS A 362 -4.56 -18.23 16.49
CA LYS A 362 -5.02 -19.48 15.88
C LYS A 362 -5.28 -19.36 14.38
N THR A 363 -5.88 -18.26 13.94
CA THR A 363 -6.31 -18.08 12.54
C THR A 363 -6.64 -16.62 12.24
N TYR A 364 -6.66 -16.26 10.97
CA TYR A 364 -7.02 -14.92 10.54
C TYR A 364 -8.50 -14.61 10.73
N ILE A 365 -8.81 -13.32 10.87
CA ILE A 365 -10.19 -12.82 10.97
C ILE A 365 -10.62 -12.24 9.63
N HIS A 366 -11.27 -13.07 8.81
CA HIS A 366 -11.87 -12.63 7.54
C HIS A 366 -13.38 -12.39 7.64
N PHE A 367 -13.98 -12.67 8.79
CA PHE A 367 -15.40 -12.42 9.03
C PHE A 367 -15.58 -11.71 10.36
N TRP A 368 -16.43 -10.68 10.38
CA TRP A 368 -16.87 -10.04 11.60
C TRP A 368 -18.40 -9.96 11.63
N PRO A 369 -19.07 -10.43 12.69
CA PRO A 369 -20.52 -10.37 12.77
C PRO A 369 -20.99 -8.91 12.86
N SER A 370 -21.92 -8.56 11.97
CA SER A 370 -22.62 -7.27 11.99
C SER A 370 -23.27 -7.05 13.35
N GLY A 371 -23.04 -5.89 13.96
CA GLY A 371 -23.66 -5.52 15.23
C GLY A 371 -24.99 -4.80 15.02
N THR A 372 -25.99 -5.11 15.85
CA THR A 372 -27.19 -4.26 15.99
C THR A 372 -26.91 -3.23 17.09
N LEU A 373 -26.29 -2.11 16.74
CA LEU A 373 -26.04 -1.06 17.73
C LEU A 373 -27.18 -0.04 17.74
N PRO A 374 -27.89 0.14 18.88
CA PRO A 374 -28.84 1.24 19.02
C PRO A 374 -28.09 2.58 18.97
N ILE A 375 -28.76 3.61 18.44
CA ILE A 375 -28.20 4.96 18.16
C ILE A 375 -27.52 5.58 19.39
N ASN A 376 -27.99 5.24 20.60
CA ASN A 376 -27.47 5.74 21.86
C ASN A 376 -26.12 5.11 22.32
N LYS A 377 -25.55 4.15 21.58
CA LYS A 377 -24.38 3.38 22.04
C LYS A 377 -23.02 3.86 21.53
N TYR A 378 -22.93 4.95 20.76
CA TYR A 378 -21.67 5.69 20.66
C TYR A 378 -21.47 6.57 21.91
N ALA A 379 -21.70 5.97 23.09
CA ALA A 379 -21.79 6.69 24.35
C ALA A 379 -20.42 7.17 24.84
N THR A 380 -19.34 6.57 24.34
CA THR A 380 -17.97 6.85 24.76
C THR A 380 -17.02 6.96 23.56
N ILE A 381 -15.92 7.68 23.76
CA ILE A 381 -14.81 7.76 22.79
C ILE A 381 -14.18 6.38 22.57
N ASP A 382 -14.16 5.53 23.59
CA ASP A 382 -13.58 4.18 23.51
C ASP A 382 -14.33 3.28 22.55
N ASP A 383 -15.66 3.44 22.46
CA ASP A 383 -16.49 2.70 21.52
C ASP A 383 -16.18 3.08 20.07
N ILE A 384 -15.94 4.38 19.81
CA ILE A 384 -15.53 4.87 18.50
C ILE A 384 -14.13 4.37 18.15
N ILE A 385 -13.20 4.39 19.10
CA ILE A 385 -11.84 3.86 18.93
C ILE A 385 -11.89 2.37 18.61
N TYR A 386 -12.75 1.62 19.29
CA TYR A 386 -12.96 0.20 19.04
C TYR A 386 -13.43 -0.06 17.60
N ASP A 387 -14.48 0.63 17.14
CA ASP A 387 -15.00 0.48 15.77
C ASP A 387 -13.93 0.83 14.72
N ILE A 388 -13.13 1.88 14.96
CA ILE A 388 -12.00 2.24 14.11
C ILE A 388 -10.94 1.14 14.09
N LEU A 389 -10.60 0.56 15.24
CA LEU A 389 -9.61 -0.51 15.35
C LEU A 389 -10.06 -1.76 14.60
N VAL A 390 -11.28 -2.23 14.87
CA VAL A 390 -11.85 -3.42 14.23
C VAL A 390 -11.96 -3.20 12.73
N THR A 391 -12.40 -2.01 12.31
CA THR A 391 -12.36 -1.63 10.90
C THR A 391 -10.96 -1.76 10.33
N PHE A 392 -9.93 -1.28 11.05
CA PHE A 392 -8.57 -1.34 10.55
C PHE A 392 -8.07 -2.79 10.40
N ILE A 393 -8.39 -3.68 11.36
CA ILE A 393 -8.14 -5.12 11.24
C ILE A 393 -8.83 -5.71 10.00
N MET A 394 -10.07 -5.27 9.72
CA MET A 394 -10.86 -5.76 8.59
C MET A 394 -10.40 -5.23 7.24
N ILE A 395 -9.73 -4.07 7.15
CA ILE A 395 -9.24 -3.55 5.87
C ILE A 395 -7.82 -3.98 5.50
N VAL A 396 -6.96 -4.32 6.47
CA VAL A 396 -5.59 -4.76 6.18
C VAL A 396 -5.54 -6.20 5.62
N PRO A 397 -4.46 -6.61 4.93
CA PRO A 397 -4.26 -8.00 4.52
C PRO A 397 -4.21 -8.91 5.75
N LEU A 398 -4.59 -10.18 5.58
CA LEU A 398 -4.74 -11.13 6.69
C LEU A 398 -3.46 -11.28 7.53
N HIS A 399 -2.31 -11.40 6.86
CA HIS A 399 -1.01 -11.55 7.53
C HIS A 399 -0.58 -10.31 8.35
N ARG A 400 -1.24 -9.15 8.17
CA ARG A 400 -0.94 -7.89 8.89
C ARG A 400 -1.90 -7.61 10.04
N GLN A 401 -2.87 -8.48 10.31
CA GLN A 401 -3.91 -8.24 11.32
C GLN A 401 -3.33 -8.20 12.74
N LYS A 402 -2.29 -9.01 13.02
CA LYS A 402 -1.60 -9.00 14.32
C LYS A 402 -0.93 -7.66 14.59
N ASP A 403 -0.20 -7.12 13.62
CA ASP A 403 0.44 -5.81 13.71
C ASP A 403 -0.56 -4.72 14.14
N VAL A 404 -1.77 -4.74 13.59
CA VAL A 404 -2.81 -3.76 13.92
C VAL A 404 -3.25 -3.86 15.38
N VAL A 405 -3.37 -5.07 15.93
CA VAL A 405 -3.74 -5.28 17.33
C VAL A 405 -2.61 -4.85 18.26
N GLU A 406 -1.35 -5.15 17.92
CA GLU A 406 -0.18 -4.65 18.66
C GLU A 406 -0.14 -3.12 18.67
N MET A 407 -0.43 -2.48 17.53
CA MET A 407 -0.50 -1.03 17.41
C MET A 407 -1.57 -0.39 18.33
N TYR A 408 -2.62 -1.12 18.70
CA TYR A 408 -3.60 -0.62 19.67
C TYR A 408 -3.01 -0.51 21.08
N TYR A 409 -2.26 -1.52 21.52
CA TYR A 409 -1.56 -1.48 22.80
C TYR A 409 -0.49 -0.41 22.80
N GLU A 410 0.30 -0.32 21.71
CA GLU A 410 1.27 0.75 21.53
C GLU A 410 0.61 2.13 21.56
N TYR A 411 -0.53 2.33 20.90
CA TYR A 411 -1.22 3.60 20.90
C TYR A 411 -1.56 4.08 22.32
N ASN A 412 -2.08 3.19 23.16
CA ASN A 412 -2.40 3.51 24.55
C ASN A 412 -1.15 3.80 25.38
N LYS A 413 -0.06 3.06 25.16
CA LYS A 413 1.25 3.32 25.78
C LYS A 413 1.81 4.67 25.35
N ASN A 414 1.88 4.92 24.04
CA ASN A 414 2.40 6.16 23.45
C ASN A 414 1.62 7.40 23.91
N LYS A 415 0.30 7.29 24.14
CA LYS A 415 -0.50 8.38 24.74
C LYS A 415 0.02 8.77 26.12
N LYS A 416 0.29 7.80 26.99
CA LYS A 416 0.80 8.04 28.34
C LYS A 416 2.20 8.65 28.27
N GLU A 417 3.08 8.11 27.43
CA GLU A 417 4.43 8.66 27.22
C GLU A 417 4.41 10.10 26.72
N VAL A 418 3.50 10.44 25.80
CA VAL A 418 3.34 11.83 25.34
C VAL A 418 2.86 12.73 26.48
N VAL A 419 1.96 12.27 27.34
CA VAL A 419 1.52 13.04 28.52
C VAL A 419 2.70 13.33 29.44
N GLU A 420 3.51 12.30 29.76
CA GLU A 420 4.69 12.47 30.61
C GLU A 420 5.70 13.43 29.98
N TYR A 421 6.00 13.26 28.69
CA TYR A 421 6.89 14.14 27.96
C TYR A 421 6.43 15.61 28.00
N LEU A 422 5.15 15.87 27.77
CA LEU A 422 4.59 17.23 27.84
C LEU A 422 4.57 17.77 29.27
N PHE A 423 4.36 16.91 30.26
CA PHE A 423 4.40 17.28 31.67
C PHE A 423 5.81 17.66 32.11
N ASP A 424 6.83 16.89 31.72
CA ASP A 424 8.24 17.19 31.99
C ASP A 424 8.66 18.51 31.35
N LEU A 425 8.32 18.72 30.06
CA LEU A 425 8.52 20.00 29.39
C LEU A 425 7.82 21.15 30.09
N SER A 426 6.63 20.91 30.67
CA SER A 426 5.88 21.94 31.38
C SER A 426 6.55 22.37 32.69
N ASN A 427 7.40 21.51 33.28
CA ASN A 427 8.09 21.76 34.54
C ASN A 427 9.46 22.43 34.38
N GLN A 428 9.96 22.60 33.15
CA GLN A 428 11.22 23.31 32.89
C GLN A 428 10.99 24.84 33.02
N ASP A 429 11.86 25.53 33.78
CA ASP A 429 11.75 26.95 34.15
C ASP A 429 11.93 27.88 32.95
N ALA A 430 10.82 28.13 32.25
CA ALA A 430 10.81 28.34 30.82
C ALA A 430 11.53 27.17 30.12
N PRO A 431 11.02 26.64 29.00
CA PRO A 431 11.97 26.07 28.07
C PRO A 431 12.91 27.26 27.78
N SER A 432 14.11 27.30 28.37
CA SER A 432 15.22 27.87 27.65
C SER A 432 15.12 27.14 26.33
N LEU A 433 14.60 27.86 25.33
CA LEU A 433 14.61 27.41 23.97
C LEU A 433 16.11 27.27 23.72
N CYS A 434 16.66 26.09 24.07
CA CYS A 434 17.90 25.62 23.53
C CYS A 434 17.70 25.90 22.05
N GLU A 435 18.50 26.83 21.51
CA GLU A 435 18.21 27.51 20.24
C GLU A 435 18.02 26.51 19.08
N ASP A 436 18.39 25.24 19.33
CA ASP A 436 18.31 24.09 18.43
C ASP A 436 17.00 23.26 18.50
N VAL A 437 16.09 23.50 19.46
CA VAL A 437 14.83 22.75 19.59
C VAL A 437 13.65 23.71 19.62
N ASP A 438 13.22 24.22 18.46
CA ASP A 438 11.90 24.86 18.31
C ASP A 438 10.81 23.79 18.58
N PRO A 439 10.11 23.83 19.73
CA PRO A 439 9.03 22.91 19.99
C PRO A 439 7.88 23.25 19.04
N ASP A 440 7.27 22.22 18.45
CA ASP A 440 6.10 22.40 17.58
C ASP A 440 5.09 23.32 18.29
N LYS A 441 4.62 24.38 17.62
CA LYS A 441 3.64 25.34 18.15
C LYS A 441 2.46 24.66 18.84
N ARG A 442 2.08 23.45 18.38
CA ARG A 442 1.03 22.65 19.02
C ARG A 442 1.41 22.15 20.42
N ILE A 443 2.65 21.68 20.63
CA ILE A 443 3.17 21.23 21.93
C ILE A 443 3.07 22.37 22.96
N LEU A 444 3.61 23.54 22.62
CA LEU A 444 3.55 24.72 23.49
C LEU A 444 2.10 25.09 23.80
N LYS A 445 1.22 25.03 22.80
CA LYS A 445 -0.19 25.36 23.00
C LYS A 445 -0.89 24.41 23.97
N LEU A 446 -0.59 23.11 23.92
CA LEU A 446 -1.16 22.12 24.83
C LEU A 446 -0.70 22.36 26.27
N ILE A 447 0.59 22.66 26.47
CA ILE A 447 1.16 22.98 27.78
C ILE A 447 0.52 24.27 28.33
N GLU A 448 0.44 25.32 27.53
CA GLU A 448 -0.17 26.61 27.89
C GLU A 448 -1.64 26.43 28.32
N LEU A 449 -2.43 25.71 27.51
CA LEU A 449 -3.83 25.41 27.81
C LEU A 449 -3.98 24.61 29.11
N SER A 450 -3.09 23.64 29.33
CA SER A 450 -3.10 22.83 30.55
C SER A 450 -2.80 23.67 31.81
N LYS A 451 -1.73 24.47 31.77
CA LYS A 451 -1.37 25.40 32.86
C LYS A 451 -2.48 26.41 33.13
N GLY A 452 -3.05 27.01 32.08
CA GLY A 452 -4.14 27.96 32.20
C GLY A 452 -5.38 27.38 32.88
N ARG A 453 -5.78 26.15 32.54
CA ARG A 453 -6.89 25.45 33.19
C ARG A 453 -6.59 25.08 34.64
N ALA A 454 -5.37 24.65 34.94
CA ALA A 454 -4.95 24.33 36.30
C ALA A 454 -5.02 25.57 37.21
N LEU A 455 -4.55 26.73 36.75
CA LEU A 455 -4.67 28.00 37.48
C LEU A 455 -6.13 28.40 37.71
N GLN A 456 -6.99 28.26 36.69
CA GLN A 456 -8.41 28.56 36.82
C GLN A 456 -9.10 27.67 37.87
N ASN A 457 -8.76 26.40 37.93
CA ASN A 457 -9.32 25.46 38.92
C ASN A 457 -8.88 25.80 40.35
N LEU A 458 -7.61 26.15 40.57
CA LEU A 458 -7.11 26.60 41.87
C LEU A 458 -7.84 27.86 42.35
N ASN A 459 -7.95 28.86 41.48
CA ASN A 459 -8.62 30.12 41.79
C ASN A 459 -10.11 29.92 42.13
N ARG A 460 -10.80 29.00 41.44
CA ARG A 460 -12.21 28.64 41.75
C ARG A 460 -12.36 28.02 43.14
N ASN A 461 -11.35 27.31 43.61
CA ASN A 461 -11.33 26.68 44.93
C ASN A 461 -10.78 27.63 46.02
N GLY A 462 -10.53 28.91 45.70
CA GLY A 462 -9.99 29.89 46.65
C GLY A 462 -8.51 29.66 46.99
N VAL A 463 -7.82 28.78 46.26
CA VAL A 463 -6.38 28.51 46.46
C VAL A 463 -5.60 29.46 45.57
N GLN A 464 -4.92 30.44 46.17
CA GLN A 464 -3.94 31.25 45.45
C GLN A 464 -2.68 30.41 45.24
N LEU A 465 -2.05 30.51 44.07
CA LEU A 465 -0.77 29.85 43.79
C LEU A 465 0.33 30.53 44.62
N ILE A 466 0.44 30.14 45.89
CA ILE A 466 1.48 30.58 46.83
C ILE A 466 2.68 29.64 46.67
N GLU A 467 3.90 30.12 46.93
CA GLU A 467 5.16 29.34 46.90
C GLU A 467 5.20 28.13 47.86
N SER A 468 4.11 27.82 48.58
CA SER A 468 4.02 26.59 49.37
C SER A 468 4.19 25.34 48.48
N LYS A 469 4.98 24.38 48.95
CA LYS A 469 5.18 23.10 48.26
C LYS A 469 3.87 22.36 47.96
N ASP A 470 2.90 22.44 48.86
CA ASP A 470 1.61 21.75 48.71
C ASP A 470 0.79 22.33 47.55
N THR A 471 0.72 23.66 47.43
CA THR A 471 0.00 24.31 46.33
C THR A 471 0.67 24.05 44.98
N GLN A 472 2.01 23.99 44.95
CA GLN A 472 2.75 23.60 43.73
C GLN A 472 2.50 22.15 43.33
N ALA A 473 2.40 21.23 44.30
CA ALA A 473 2.08 19.83 44.04
C ALA A 473 0.67 19.67 43.43
N ILE A 474 -0.34 20.34 44.02
CA ILE A 474 -1.73 20.34 43.51
C ILE A 474 -1.78 20.95 42.10
N PHE A 475 -1.05 22.04 41.85
CA PHE A 475 -0.96 22.63 40.52
C PHE A 475 -0.41 21.64 39.48
N LYS A 476 0.69 20.95 39.81
CA LYS A 476 1.31 19.96 38.93
C LYS A 476 0.38 18.79 38.64
N GLU A 477 -0.35 18.30 39.64
CA GLU A 477 -1.36 17.25 39.46
C GLU A 477 -2.47 17.69 38.50
N HIS A 478 -2.99 18.92 38.67
CA HIS A 478 -3.96 19.48 37.73
C HIS A 478 -3.41 19.66 36.31
N VAL A 479 -2.16 20.08 36.15
CA VAL A 479 -1.51 20.17 34.83
C VAL A 479 -1.44 18.79 34.17
N ARG A 480 -1.04 17.75 34.92
CA ARG A 480 -1.00 16.38 34.39
C ARG A 480 -2.38 15.88 33.98
N GLY A 481 -3.39 15.98 34.85
CA GLY A 481 -4.75 15.56 34.52
C GLY A 481 -5.36 16.33 33.34
N ASN A 482 -5.05 17.63 33.21
CA ASN A 482 -5.45 18.42 32.04
C ASN A 482 -4.74 17.97 30.76
N LEU A 483 -3.46 17.61 30.82
CA LEU A 483 -2.72 17.05 29.68
C LEU A 483 -3.30 15.69 29.27
N GLU A 484 -3.61 14.80 30.22
CA GLU A 484 -4.29 13.53 29.95
C GLU A 484 -5.61 13.73 29.19
N PHE A 485 -6.43 14.68 29.66
CA PHE A 485 -7.67 15.03 29.00
C PHE A 485 -7.44 15.60 27.58
N LEU A 486 -6.50 16.53 27.43
CA LEU A 486 -6.20 17.16 26.14
C LEU A 486 -5.66 16.15 25.13
N ILE A 487 -4.76 15.26 25.56
CA ILE A 487 -4.17 14.20 24.73
C ILE A 487 -5.18 13.10 24.40
N GLY A 488 -6.04 12.72 25.35
CA GLY A 488 -7.19 11.85 25.09
C GLY A 488 -8.06 12.38 23.95
N ASN A 489 -8.21 13.70 23.88
CA ASN A 489 -8.98 14.43 22.87
C ASN A 489 -8.14 15.02 21.73
N GLU A 490 -6.87 14.64 21.52
CA GLU A 490 -6.04 15.19 20.44
C GLU A 490 -6.32 14.50 19.09
N MET A 491 -6.29 15.20 17.96
CA MET A 491 -6.43 14.53 16.64
C MET A 491 -5.33 13.48 16.47
N GLY A 492 -5.64 12.33 15.87
CA GLY A 492 -4.67 11.27 15.68
C GLY A 492 -3.45 11.71 14.85
N LYS A 493 -3.63 12.44 13.73
CA LYS A 493 -2.50 13.02 12.98
C LYS A 493 -1.64 13.96 13.82
N SER A 494 -2.28 14.80 14.63
CA SER A 494 -1.56 15.76 15.50
C SER A 494 -0.77 15.02 16.56
N LEU A 495 -1.39 14.06 17.24
CA LEU A 495 -0.74 13.29 18.29
C LEU A 495 0.39 12.41 17.74
N TYR A 496 0.26 11.87 16.52
CA TYR A 496 1.34 11.13 15.87
C TYR A 496 2.56 12.02 15.59
N LYS A 497 2.36 13.29 15.21
CA LYS A 497 3.46 14.26 15.04
C LYS A 497 4.18 14.54 16.35
N ILE A 498 3.44 14.74 17.44
CA ILE A 498 4.01 14.95 18.78
C ILE A 498 4.82 13.72 19.20
N TYR A 499 4.26 12.53 19.05
CA TYR A 499 4.94 11.26 19.32
C TYR A 499 6.22 11.11 18.48
N LYS A 500 6.18 11.43 17.19
CA LYS A 500 7.38 11.40 16.34
C LYS A 500 8.45 12.38 16.80
N LYS A 501 8.07 13.61 17.17
CA LYS A 501 9.00 14.62 17.69
C LYS A 501 9.64 14.16 19.01
N MET A 502 8.85 13.57 19.91
CA MET A 502 9.32 12.99 21.17
C MET A 502 10.39 11.89 20.95
N ASN A 503 10.23 11.06 19.92
CA ASN A 503 11.15 9.97 19.61
C ASN A 503 12.21 10.31 18.54
N SER A 504 12.23 11.54 18.03
CA SER A 504 13.25 11.95 17.08
C SER A 504 14.55 12.20 17.86
N PRO A 505 15.69 11.61 17.47
CA PRO A 505 16.96 11.95 18.11
C PRO A 505 17.14 13.46 18.01
N ILE A 506 17.48 14.09 19.13
CA ILE A 506 17.86 15.50 19.15
C ILE A 506 19.10 15.57 18.27
N LYS A 507 18.95 16.10 17.05
CA LYS A 507 20.09 16.46 16.23
C LYS A 507 20.75 17.61 16.96
N VAL A 508 21.75 17.29 17.77
CA VAL A 508 22.70 18.29 18.24
C VAL A 508 23.35 18.79 16.96
N SER A 509 23.04 20.01 16.57
CA SER A 509 23.84 20.71 15.58
C SER A 509 25.24 20.76 16.17
N GLU A 510 26.11 19.87 15.72
CA GLU A 510 27.52 20.08 15.89
C GLU A 510 27.79 21.43 15.25
N GLY A 511 28.09 22.42 16.09
CA GLY A 511 28.56 23.72 15.66
C GLY A 511 29.83 23.47 14.85
N THR A 512 29.68 23.36 13.53
CA THR A 512 30.80 23.44 12.61
C THR A 512 31.24 24.89 12.60
N ASP A 513 31.99 25.27 13.63
CA ASP A 513 32.97 26.34 13.50
C ASP A 513 33.88 25.95 12.33
N GLY A 514 33.91 26.82 11.33
CA GLY A 514 34.37 26.51 9.99
C GLY A 514 35.75 25.85 9.94
N ILE A 515 35.80 24.66 9.33
CA ILE A 515 36.97 24.18 8.63
C ILE A 515 36.51 23.71 7.25
N ASP A 516 36.97 24.46 6.26
CA ASP A 516 36.81 24.24 4.84
C ASP A 516 37.53 22.93 4.45
N GLY A 517 36.85 22.04 3.72
CA GLY A 517 37.51 21.04 2.89
C GLY A 517 37.12 19.57 3.09
N THR A 518 36.66 19.00 1.98
CA THR A 518 36.71 17.59 1.52
C THR A 518 35.49 16.70 1.71
N ASP A 519 35.08 16.14 0.56
CA ASP A 519 34.05 15.13 0.31
C ASP A 519 34.18 13.92 1.24
N GLY A 520 33.08 13.62 1.95
CA GLY A 520 32.91 12.40 2.74
C GLY A 520 31.58 11.73 2.43
N THR A 521 31.64 10.60 1.75
CA THR A 521 30.51 9.68 1.54
C THR A 521 30.18 8.99 2.87
N GLU A 522 28.99 9.25 3.44
CA GLU A 522 28.51 8.55 4.63
C GLU A 522 28.07 7.13 4.28
N VAL A 523 28.88 6.15 4.69
CA VAL A 523 28.54 4.72 4.69
C VAL A 523 27.79 4.40 5.98
N ASN A 524 26.48 4.17 5.88
CA ASN A 524 25.69 3.59 6.97
C ASN A 524 26.03 2.09 7.10
N THR A 525 26.93 1.75 8.02
CA THR A 525 27.17 0.35 8.41
C THR A 525 26.18 -0.05 9.51
N PRO A 526 25.37 -1.13 9.34
CA PRO A 526 24.54 -1.63 10.42
C PRO A 526 25.38 -2.39 11.44
N ILE A 527 25.15 -2.09 12.72
CA ILE A 527 25.71 -2.80 13.87
C ILE A 527 25.11 -4.21 13.88
N LYS A 528 25.95 -5.22 13.63
CA LYS A 528 25.64 -6.64 13.86
C LYS A 528 25.53 -6.89 15.37
N VAL A 529 24.34 -7.23 15.83
CA VAL A 529 24.13 -7.88 17.13
C VAL A 529 24.38 -9.37 16.92
N THR A 530 25.45 -9.90 17.50
CA THR A 530 25.70 -11.34 17.60
C THR A 530 24.88 -11.90 18.75
N GLU A 531 23.86 -12.72 18.44
CA GLU A 531 23.22 -13.59 19.43
C GLU A 531 23.96 -14.93 19.48
N GLY A 532 24.28 -15.34 20.70
CA GLY A 532 24.92 -16.61 21.01
C GLY A 532 23.98 -17.78 20.76
N THR A 533 24.56 -18.85 20.22
CA THR A 533 23.94 -20.16 20.08
C THR A 533 24.10 -20.92 21.38
N ASP A 534 23.00 -21.43 21.91
CA ASP A 534 23.02 -22.64 22.73
C ASP A 534 21.80 -23.49 22.36
N GLY A 535 22.07 -24.74 22.00
CA GLY A 535 21.10 -25.67 21.45
C GLY A 535 20.31 -26.40 22.53
N THR A 536 19.16 -26.96 22.12
CA THR A 536 18.69 -28.23 22.66
C THR A 536 17.66 -28.91 21.75
N GLU A 537 18.02 -30.15 21.43
CA GLU A 537 17.26 -31.37 21.14
C GLU A 537 15.86 -31.37 20.51
N VAL A 538 15.83 -32.16 19.44
CA VAL A 538 14.71 -32.73 18.70
C VAL A 538 13.95 -33.73 19.58
N THR A 539 12.63 -33.66 19.60
CA THR A 539 11.77 -34.82 19.90
C THR A 539 10.52 -34.82 19.03
N GLU A 540 10.04 -36.04 18.79
CA GLU A 540 9.25 -36.52 17.67
C GLU A 540 7.76 -36.10 17.67
N VAL A 541 7.20 -36.19 16.47
CA VAL A 541 5.78 -36.10 16.11
C VAL A 541 4.98 -37.26 16.71
N PRO A 542 3.70 -37.04 17.04
CA PRO A 542 2.69 -38.03 16.68
C PRO A 542 1.57 -37.44 15.82
N GLU A 543 1.22 -38.24 14.81
CA GLU A 543 0.12 -38.06 13.88
C GLU A 543 -1.25 -38.07 14.57
N GLY A 544 -2.19 -37.34 13.95
CA GLY A 544 -3.60 -37.69 13.94
C GLY A 544 -4.48 -37.02 15.00
N THR A 545 -5.41 -36.18 14.57
CA THR A 545 -6.86 -36.47 14.66
C THR A 545 -7.71 -35.34 14.07
N ASP A 546 -8.77 -35.77 13.37
CA ASP A 546 -9.91 -34.99 12.91
C ASP A 546 -10.46 -34.03 13.98
N GLY A 547 -10.70 -32.78 13.59
CA GLY A 547 -11.27 -31.74 14.43
C GLY A 547 -12.49 -31.09 13.79
N THR A 548 -13.52 -31.88 13.50
CA THR A 548 -14.88 -31.38 13.29
C THR A 548 -15.55 -31.23 14.65
N ALA A 549 -16.29 -30.12 14.84
CA ALA A 549 -17.08 -29.74 16.03
C ALA A 549 -16.35 -28.94 17.12
N MET A 550 -16.58 -27.63 17.13
CA MET A 550 -17.14 -26.87 18.26
C MET A 550 -17.18 -25.38 17.89
N ILE A 551 -18.30 -24.93 17.32
CA ILE A 551 -18.73 -23.53 17.37
C ILE A 551 -20.23 -23.53 17.65
N GLU A 552 -20.58 -23.86 18.90
CA GLU A 552 -21.83 -23.43 19.52
C GLU A 552 -21.45 -22.71 20.81
N SER A 553 -21.07 -21.44 20.66
CA SER A 553 -21.20 -20.32 21.62
C SER A 553 -20.14 -19.26 21.28
N ILE A 554 -20.48 -18.36 20.36
CA ILE A 554 -19.93 -17.00 20.32
C ILE A 554 -21.09 -16.05 20.07
#